data_AF-A0A3B1DQA6-F1
#
_entry.id   AF-A0A3B1DQA6-F1
#
_cell.length_a   1.000
_cell.length_b   1.000
_cell.length_c   1.000
_cell.angle_alpha   90.00
_cell.angle_beta   90.00
_cell.angle_gamma   90.00
#
_symmetry.space_group_name_H-M   'P 1'
#
loop_
_entity.id
_entity.type
_entity.pdbx_description
1 polymer ?
#
loop_
_entity_poly.entity_id
_entity_poly.type
_entity_poly.pdbx_seq_one_letter_code
_entity_poly.pdbx_strand_id
1 'polypeptide(L)'
;MICMETNILTRTQCLTHQLPEDQMSPIGLVCPRCKERLYTNEPTGRCRSYWESQPPAYSLDREPCFVYTIMWDDFQIRSLHPPGANC
;
A
#
# COMPACT_ATOMS: atom_id res chain seq x y z
N MET A 1 -14.33 -2.62 -7.20
CA MET A 1 -13.02 -1.93 -7.37
C MET A 1 -12.18 -2.86 -8.23
N ILE A 2 -11.89 -2.45 -9.47
CA ILE A 2 -11.12 -3.23 -10.43
C ILE A 2 -9.64 -2.89 -10.18
N CYS A 3 -8.79 -3.87 -9.93
CA CYS A 3 -7.34 -3.66 -9.99
C CYS A 3 -6.98 -3.49 -11.46
N MET A 4 -6.79 -2.24 -11.90
CA MET A 4 -6.37 -1.94 -13.27
C MET A 4 -4.91 -2.37 -13.43
N GLU A 5 -4.70 -3.54 -14.02
CA GLU A 5 -3.40 -3.89 -14.61
C GLU A 5 -3.26 -3.18 -15.95
N THR A 6 -2.50 -2.08 -15.96
CA THR A 6 -1.89 -1.59 -17.20
C THR A 6 -0.41 -1.89 -17.16
N ASN A 7 -0.04 -2.82 -18.03
CA ASN A 7 1.26 -3.41 -18.23
C ASN A 7 2.34 -2.36 -18.59
N ILE A 8 3.59 -2.68 -18.22
CA ILE A 8 4.87 -2.03 -18.52
C ILE A 8 5.37 -1.02 -17.44
N LEU A 9 6.11 -1.57 -16.46
CA LEU A 9 7.00 -0.95 -15.45
C LEU A 9 6.38 -0.35 -14.16
N THR A 10 6.38 -1.19 -13.11
CA THR A 10 6.91 -0.88 -11.76
C THR A 10 6.38 0.33 -10.97
N ARG A 11 5.10 0.72 -11.10
CA ARG A 11 4.51 1.69 -10.17
C ARG A 11 3.44 1.05 -9.31
N THR A 12 3.86 0.65 -8.12
CA THR A 12 2.97 0.23 -7.06
C THR A 12 2.07 1.39 -6.63
N GLN A 13 0.86 1.10 -6.15
CA GLN A 13 -0.15 2.13 -5.84
C GLN A 13 -0.69 1.97 -4.43
N CYS A 14 -0.85 3.11 -3.76
CA CYS A 14 -1.49 3.18 -2.46
C CYS A 14 -2.99 3.10 -2.64
N LEU A 15 -3.63 2.09 -2.08
CA LEU A 15 -5.06 1.86 -2.22
C LEU A 15 -5.90 2.86 -1.44
N THR A 16 -5.35 3.47 -0.39
CA THR A 16 -6.04 4.51 0.40
C THR A 16 -6.12 5.84 -0.38
N HIS A 17 -5.01 6.24 -1.01
CA HIS A 17 -4.90 7.56 -1.64
C HIS A 17 -5.00 7.55 -3.16
N GLN A 18 -4.97 6.37 -3.79
CA GLN A 18 -4.95 6.18 -5.25
C GLN A 18 -3.78 6.95 -5.90
N LEU A 19 -2.62 6.90 -5.25
CA LEU A 19 -1.39 7.57 -5.68
C LEU A 19 -0.24 6.56 -5.83
N PRO A 20 0.73 6.79 -6.72
CA PRO A 20 1.92 5.96 -6.84
C PRO A 20 2.69 5.86 -5.53
N GLU A 21 3.19 4.67 -5.20
CA GLU A 21 4.09 4.39 -4.09
C GLU A 21 5.54 4.45 -4.58
N ASP A 22 5.99 5.66 -4.93
CA ASP A 22 7.34 5.92 -5.46
C ASP A 22 8.23 6.70 -4.49
N GLN A 23 7.73 6.96 -3.27
CA GLN A 23 8.46 7.72 -2.27
C GLN A 23 9.08 6.81 -1.23
N MET A 24 10.40 6.92 -1.06
CA MET A 24 11.13 6.23 0.00
C MET A 24 10.71 6.76 1.38
N SER A 25 10.45 5.83 2.31
CA SER A 25 10.12 6.07 3.72
C SER A 25 10.76 5.00 4.62
N PRO A 26 10.72 5.15 5.96
CA PRO A 26 11.28 4.15 6.89
C PRO A 26 10.64 2.77 6.80
N ILE A 27 9.43 2.67 6.23
CA ILE A 27 8.68 1.42 6.06
C ILE A 27 8.66 0.95 4.60
N GLY A 28 9.57 1.45 3.76
CA GLY A 28 9.65 1.15 2.33
C GLY A 28 8.98 2.20 1.45
N LEU A 29 8.64 1.81 0.22
CA LEU A 29 8.00 2.70 -0.74
C LEU A 29 6.53 2.94 -0.36
N VAL A 30 6.14 4.22 -0.32
CA VAL A 30 4.78 4.67 0.00
C VAL A 30 4.41 5.84 -0.91
N CYS A 31 3.14 6.24 -0.93
CA CYS A 31 2.74 7.41 -1.71
C CYS A 31 3.11 8.74 -1.01
N PRO A 32 3.18 9.87 -1.74
CA PRO A 32 3.51 11.17 -1.17
C PRO A 32 2.66 11.57 0.05
N ARG A 33 1.36 11.25 0.06
CA ARG A 33 0.47 11.54 1.20
C ARG A 33 0.75 10.67 2.42
N CYS A 34 1.03 9.37 2.21
CA CYS A 34 1.44 8.49 3.29
C CYS A 34 2.79 8.94 3.88
N LYS A 35 3.76 9.31 3.03
CA LYS A 35 5.02 9.86 3.47
C LYS A 35 4.82 11.14 4.26
N GLU A 36 4.06 12.10 3.74
CA GLU A 36 3.76 13.33 4.46
C GLU A 36 3.19 13.04 5.84
N ARG A 37 2.19 12.15 5.96
CA ARG A 37 1.67 11.72 7.26
C ARG A 37 2.78 11.18 8.14
N LEU A 38 3.54 10.18 7.70
CA LEU A 38 4.62 9.55 8.48
C LEU A 38 5.65 10.55 9.05
N TYR A 39 5.93 11.66 8.34
CA TYR A 39 6.95 12.63 8.74
C TYR A 39 6.40 13.88 9.46
N THR A 40 5.18 14.31 9.16
CA THR A 40 4.61 15.56 9.70
C THR A 40 3.70 15.34 10.90
N ASN A 41 3.13 14.15 11.00
CA ASN A 41 2.28 13.74 12.10
C ASN A 41 2.49 12.23 12.25
N GLU A 42 3.39 11.80 13.12
CA GLU A 42 3.69 10.37 13.22
C GLU A 42 2.44 9.59 13.68
N PRO A 43 2.12 8.43 13.07
CA PRO A 43 1.04 7.57 13.53
C PRO A 43 1.24 7.13 14.98
N THR A 44 0.15 7.04 15.74
CA THR A 44 0.19 6.70 17.17
C THR A 44 -0.24 5.25 17.42
N GLY A 45 0.28 4.66 18.49
CA GLY A 45 -0.10 3.31 18.90
C GLY A 45 0.75 2.20 18.30
N ARG A 46 0.24 0.96 18.36
CA ARG A 46 1.03 -0.22 18.01
C ARG A 46 1.00 -0.48 16.51
N CYS A 47 2.15 -0.37 15.85
CA CYS A 47 2.30 -0.78 14.45
C CYS A 47 2.12 -2.30 14.29
N ARG A 48 1.27 -2.70 13.35
CA ARG A 48 1.04 -4.08 12.92
C ARG A 48 1.07 -4.14 11.41
N SER A 49 1.54 -5.25 10.85
CA SER A 49 1.48 -5.48 9.41
C SER A 49 1.07 -6.91 9.09
N TYR A 50 0.25 -7.07 8.05
CA TYR A 50 -0.30 -8.36 7.65
C TYR A 50 -0.80 -8.33 6.21
N TRP A 51 -0.86 -9.53 5.60
CA TRP A 51 -1.63 -9.75 4.38
C TRP A 51 -3.10 -9.94 4.75
N GLU A 52 -3.98 -9.24 4.05
CA GLU A 52 -5.42 -9.47 4.17
C GLU A 52 -5.76 -10.89 3.66
N SER A 53 -6.54 -11.62 4.47
CA SER A 53 -6.86 -13.04 4.22
C SER A 53 -7.80 -13.26 3.03
N GLN A 54 -8.60 -12.25 2.69
CA GLN A 54 -9.49 -12.27 1.53
C GLN A 54 -9.08 -11.16 0.57
N PRO A 55 -9.06 -11.42 -0.76
CA PRO A 55 -8.75 -10.40 -1.74
C PRO A 55 -9.90 -9.37 -1.76
N PRO A 56 -9.64 -8.10 -1.45
CA PRO A 56 -10.68 -7.06 -1.51
C PRO A 56 -10.97 -6.63 -2.97
N ALA A 57 -10.15 -7.08 -3.93
CA ALA A 57 -10.29 -6.77 -5.34
C ALA A 57 -9.75 -7.90 -6.21
N TYR A 58 -10.17 -7.90 -7.47
CA TYR A 58 -9.69 -8.79 -8.51
C TYR A 58 -9.15 -7.94 -9.66
N SER A 59 -8.15 -8.47 -10.38
CA SER A 59 -7.67 -7.87 -11.62
C SER A 59 -8.68 -8.01 -12.76
N LEU A 60 -8.41 -7.37 -13.89
CA LEU A 60 -9.21 -7.54 -15.11
C LEU A 60 -9.20 -8.99 -15.59
N ASP A 61 -8.10 -9.71 -15.36
CA ASP A 61 -7.92 -11.13 -15.67
C ASP A 61 -8.52 -12.06 -14.60
N ARG A 62 -9.26 -11.50 -13.63
CA ARG A 62 -9.93 -12.19 -12.52
C ARG A 62 -8.96 -12.87 -11.55
N GLU A 63 -7.72 -12.42 -11.50
CA GLU A 63 -6.78 -12.89 -10.49
C GLU A 63 -7.03 -12.18 -9.15
N PRO A 64 -6.95 -12.89 -8.01
CA PRO A 64 -7.14 -12.29 -6.70
C PRO A 64 -6.00 -11.33 -6.38
N CYS A 65 -6.32 -10.08 -6.03
CA CYS A 65 -5.33 -9.10 -5.62
C CYS A 65 -5.26 -9.06 -4.09
N PHE A 66 -4.18 -9.60 -3.52
CA PHE A 66 -3.93 -9.55 -2.09
C PHE A 66 -3.45 -8.17 -1.67
N VAL A 67 -3.93 -7.72 -0.51
CA VAL A 67 -3.58 -6.41 0.05
C VAL A 67 -2.71 -6.61 1.26
N TYR A 68 -1.55 -5.97 1.25
CA TYR A 68 -0.69 -5.80 2.41
C TYR A 68 -1.09 -4.54 3.16
N THR A 69 -1.38 -4.70 4.45
CA THR A 69 -1.83 -3.61 5.31
C THR A 69 -0.81 -3.37 6.41
N ILE A 70 -0.37 -2.13 6.55
CA ILE A 70 0.38 -1.61 7.71
C ILE A 70 -0.57 -0.70 8.46
N MET A 71 -0.76 -0.97 9.75
CA MET A 71 -1.80 -0.33 10.56
C MET A 71 -1.24 0.08 11.91
N TRP A 72 -1.59 1.31 12.28
CA TRP A 72 -1.50 1.90 13.61
C TRP A 72 -2.91 2.12 14.16
N ASP A 73 -3.02 2.63 15.38
CA ASP A 73 -4.33 2.82 16.02
C ASP A 73 -5.14 3.93 15.33
N ASP A 74 -4.46 4.91 14.71
CA ASP A 74 -5.06 6.09 14.07
C ASP A 74 -4.78 6.23 12.56
N PHE A 75 -4.05 5.27 11.97
CA PHE A 75 -3.62 5.37 10.57
C PHE A 75 -3.38 3.99 9.95
N GLN A 76 -3.66 3.86 8.65
CA GLN A 76 -3.37 2.65 7.90
C GLN A 76 -2.89 2.95 6.49
N ILE A 77 -1.97 2.11 6.02
CA ILE A 77 -1.47 2.08 4.65
C ILE A 77 -1.85 0.72 4.08
N ARG A 78 -2.53 0.74 2.92
CA ARG A 78 -2.93 -0.46 2.17
C ARG A 78 -2.24 -0.43 0.82
N SER A 79 -1.43 -1.45 0.55
CA SER A 79 -0.64 -1.62 -0.67
C SER A 79 -0.89 -3.02 -1.26
N LEU A 80 -0.55 -3.21 -2.53
CA LEU A 80 -0.56 -4.52 -3.19
C LEU A 80 0.75 -5.31 -3.00
N HIS A 81 1.71 -4.77 -2.26
CA HIS A 81 2.99 -5.41 -1.99
C HIS A 81 3.47 -5.15 -0.55
N PRO A 82 4.37 -5.98 -0.01
CA PRO A 82 4.95 -5.72 1.30
C PRO A 82 6.03 -4.61 1.23
N PRO A 83 6.35 -3.97 2.37
CA PRO A 83 7.52 -3.13 2.58
C PRO A 83 8.79 -3.74 2.00
N GLY A 84 9.53 -2.98 1.20
CA GLY A 84 10.83 -3.41 0.68
C GLY A 84 10.77 -4.47 -0.42
N ALA A 85 9.59 -4.79 -0.96
CA ALA A 85 9.48 -5.48 -2.25
C ALA A 85 9.95 -4.54 -3.37
N ASN A 86 11.26 -4.41 -3.51
CA ASN A 86 11.86 -3.87 -4.71
C ASN A 86 11.65 -4.91 -5.81
N CYS A 87 10.80 -4.59 -6.80
CA CYS A 87 10.81 -5.28 -8.08
C CYS A 87 12.06 -4.87 -8.88
#